data_AF-A0A2T2QWM3-F1
#
_entry.id   AF-A0A2T2QWM3-F1
#
_cell.length_a   1.000
_cell.length_b   1.000
_cell.length_c   1.000
_cell.angle_alpha   90.00
_cell.angle_beta   90.00
_cell.angle_gamma   90.00
#
_symmetry.space_group_name_H-M   'P 1'
#
loop_
_entity.id
_entity.type
_entity.pdbx_description
1 polymer ?
#
loop_
_entity_poly.entity_id
_entity_poly.type
_entity_poly.pdbx_seq_one_letter_code
_entity_poly.pdbx_strand_id
1 'polypeptide(L)'
;MADDSHVPIGDKFLQDIGLGDLPIEEKDLLLDQIKYQLEQRVGTWLADNMDQQQMEEFDVTYVQNQDHEGAAQWLQQNFPNYPQKVAEEAQKLKEELRPQAGTIREIIRQQQQEQQQQQQQQEAQQQPPPQPQQQEYQQQPPQQEAQPQQPPGEQQPQPQQQEAGQPQPPPDSHQPPQPPQQ
;
A
#
# COMPACT_ATOMS: atom_id res chain seq x y z
N MET A 1 31.91 -17.85 -20.77
CA MET A 1 31.78 -18.30 -19.36
C MET A 1 30.84 -17.29 -18.71
N ALA A 2 29.67 -17.74 -18.24
CA ALA A 2 28.66 -16.85 -17.68
C ALA A 2 29.09 -16.47 -16.26
N ASP A 3 29.42 -15.20 -16.10
CA ASP A 3 29.72 -14.56 -14.82
C ASP A 3 28.39 -14.38 -14.07
N ASP A 4 27.96 -15.43 -13.38
CA ASP A 4 26.70 -15.51 -12.61
C ASP A 4 26.95 -15.17 -11.13
N SER A 5 27.69 -14.09 -10.85
CA SER A 5 27.96 -13.61 -9.47
C SER A 5 27.16 -12.37 -9.10
N HIS A 6 26.30 -11.87 -9.99
CA HIS A 6 25.40 -10.76 -9.72
C HIS A 6 23.97 -11.31 -9.75
N VAL A 7 23.29 -11.38 -8.60
CA VAL A 7 21.84 -11.60 -8.61
C VAL A 7 21.23 -10.33 -9.22
N PRO A 8 20.70 -10.36 -10.45
CA PRO A 8 20.20 -9.14 -11.07
C PRO A 8 18.91 -8.71 -10.35
N ILE A 9 18.99 -7.63 -9.58
CA ILE A 9 17.81 -6.98 -9.00
C ILE A 9 17.08 -6.23 -10.12
N GLY A 10 16.18 -6.95 -10.79
CA GLY A 10 15.42 -6.47 -11.94
C GLY A 10 14.07 -7.17 -12.09
N ASP A 11 13.41 -7.05 -13.24
CA ASP A 11 12.05 -7.55 -13.44
C ASP A 11 11.91 -9.05 -13.11
N LYS A 12 12.92 -9.87 -13.45
CA LYS A 12 12.94 -11.30 -13.10
C LYS A 12 13.00 -11.56 -11.58
N PHE A 13 13.63 -10.67 -10.80
CA PHE A 13 13.60 -10.73 -9.34
C PHE A 13 12.17 -10.51 -8.83
N LEU A 14 11.49 -9.47 -9.33
CA LEU A 14 10.10 -9.17 -8.98
C LEU A 14 9.15 -10.31 -9.37
N GLN A 15 9.33 -10.90 -10.55
CA GLN A 15 8.54 -12.05 -10.99
C GLN A 15 8.65 -13.23 -10.01
N ASP A 16 9.87 -13.57 -9.58
CA ASP A 16 10.11 -14.71 -8.70
C ASP A 16 9.50 -14.55 -7.30
N ILE A 17 9.43 -13.30 -6.80
CA ILE A 17 8.76 -13.01 -5.52
C ILE A 17 7.26 -12.73 -5.68
N GLY A 18 6.70 -12.82 -6.89
CA GLY A 18 5.26 -12.63 -7.13
C GLY A 18 4.81 -11.17 -7.26
N LEU A 19 5.75 -10.25 -7.49
CA LEU A 19 5.53 -8.81 -7.70
C LEU A 19 5.68 -8.39 -9.17
N GLY A 20 5.82 -9.35 -10.08
CA GLY A 20 6.00 -9.11 -11.52
C GLY A 20 4.75 -8.58 -12.26
N ASP A 21 3.58 -8.55 -11.64
CA ASP A 21 2.32 -8.05 -12.24
C ASP A 21 2.04 -6.57 -11.91
N LEU A 22 2.89 -5.94 -11.10
CA LEU A 22 2.74 -4.54 -10.72
C LEU A 22 2.84 -3.59 -11.94
N PRO A 23 2.20 -2.41 -11.90
CA PRO A 23 2.41 -1.35 -12.89
C PRO A 23 3.91 -0.99 -13.01
N ILE A 24 4.34 -0.58 -14.21
CA ILE A 24 5.77 -0.30 -14.49
C ILE A 24 6.35 0.74 -13.53
N GLU A 25 5.60 1.79 -13.21
CA GLU A 25 6.03 2.84 -12.27
C GLU A 25 6.25 2.28 -10.86
N GLU A 26 5.32 1.46 -10.36
CA GLU A 26 5.44 0.78 -9.06
C GLU A 26 6.58 -0.23 -9.03
N LYS A 27 6.82 -0.94 -10.14
CA LYS A 27 7.95 -1.85 -10.29
C LYS A 27 9.28 -1.11 -10.17
N ASP A 28 9.41 0.02 -10.85
CA ASP A 28 10.66 0.79 -10.85
C ASP A 28 10.96 1.36 -9.45
N LEU A 29 9.95 1.95 -8.80
CA LEU A 29 10.04 2.40 -7.41
C LEU A 29 10.40 1.26 -6.46
N LEU A 30 9.77 0.09 -6.61
CA LEU A 30 10.05 -1.07 -5.79
C LEU A 30 11.46 -1.62 -6.03
N LEU A 31 11.93 -1.65 -7.29
CA LEU A 31 13.28 -2.06 -7.63
C LEU A 31 14.32 -1.13 -7.02
N ASP A 32 14.08 0.19 -7.06
CA ASP A 32 14.92 1.18 -6.40
C ASP A 32 14.98 0.94 -4.88
N GLN A 33 13.82 0.74 -4.24
CA GLN A 33 13.76 0.41 -2.81
C GLN A 33 14.49 -0.90 -2.48
N ILE A 34 14.38 -1.94 -3.31
CA ILE A 34 15.09 -3.22 -3.09
C ILE A 34 16.60 -3.02 -3.24
N LYS A 35 17.06 -2.25 -4.23
CA LYS A 35 18.48 -1.92 -4.42
C LYS A 35 19.01 -1.13 -3.23
N TYR A 36 18.29 -0.11 -2.80
CA TYR A 36 18.62 0.67 -1.62
C TYR A 36 18.79 -0.23 -0.38
N GLN A 37 17.83 -1.13 -0.12
CA GLN A 37 17.91 -2.06 1.00
C GLN A 37 19.09 -3.03 0.89
N LEU A 38 19.43 -3.48 -0.32
CA LEU A 38 20.62 -4.29 -0.57
C LEU A 38 21.90 -3.51 -0.25
N GLU A 39 22.01 -2.27 -0.73
CA GLU A 39 23.15 -1.38 -0.48
C GLU A 39 23.33 -1.11 1.02
N GLN A 40 22.25 -0.88 1.77
CA GLN A 40 22.33 -0.69 3.23
C GLN A 40 22.87 -1.93 3.95
N ARG A 41 22.40 -3.13 3.58
CA ARG A 41 22.84 -4.40 4.19
C ARG A 41 24.28 -4.70 3.87
N VAL A 42 24.67 -4.55 2.60
CA VAL A 42 26.04 -4.73 2.15
C VAL A 42 26.96 -3.69 2.79
N GLY A 43 26.54 -2.42 2.87
CA GLY A 43 27.27 -1.36 3.56
C GLY A 43 27.47 -1.63 5.05
N THR A 44 26.44 -2.15 5.74
CA THR A 44 26.56 -2.57 7.14
C THR A 44 27.55 -3.72 7.29
N TRP A 45 27.49 -4.72 6.41
CA TRP A 45 28.47 -5.82 6.43
C TRP A 45 29.90 -5.33 6.18
N LEU A 46 30.10 -4.45 5.20
CA LEU A 46 31.40 -3.83 4.94
C LEU A 46 31.90 -3.11 6.19
N ALA A 47 31.05 -2.31 6.83
CA ALA A 47 31.41 -1.58 8.05
C ALA A 47 31.79 -2.48 9.23
N ASP A 48 31.16 -3.65 9.35
CA ASP A 48 31.46 -4.63 10.39
C ASP A 48 32.76 -5.43 10.12
N ASN A 49 33.20 -5.48 8.86
CA ASN A 49 34.33 -6.29 8.41
C ASN A 49 35.55 -5.47 7.97
N MET A 50 35.42 -4.14 7.94
CA MET A 50 36.52 -3.20 7.76
C MET A 50 37.00 -2.68 9.10
N ASP A 51 38.32 -2.56 9.24
CA ASP A 51 38.86 -1.73 10.33
C ASP A 51 38.68 -0.23 10.01
N GLN A 52 38.90 0.60 11.04
CA GLN A 52 38.71 2.05 10.93
C GLN A 52 39.58 2.67 9.81
N GLN A 53 40.83 2.22 9.64
CA GLN A 53 41.72 2.75 8.61
C GLN A 53 41.24 2.37 7.22
N GLN A 54 40.77 1.13 7.03
CA GLN A 54 40.17 0.69 5.76
C GLN A 54 38.91 1.48 5.41
N MET A 55 38.06 1.78 6.40
CA MET A 55 36.85 2.57 6.20
C MET A 55 37.17 4.03 5.82
N GLU A 56 38.13 4.66 6.52
CA GLU A 56 38.59 6.01 6.21
C GLU A 56 39.24 6.08 4.82
N GLU A 57 40.09 5.09 4.47
CA GLU A 57 40.69 5.00 3.13
C GLU A 57 39.60 4.85 2.07
N PHE A 58 38.63 3.96 2.31
CA PHE A 58 37.56 3.70 1.35
C PHE A 58 36.70 4.95 1.10
N ASP A 59 36.31 5.64 2.17
CA ASP A 59 35.47 6.85 2.11
C ASP A 59 36.19 8.00 1.40
N VAL A 60 37.40 8.34 1.84
CA VAL A 60 38.17 9.48 1.30
C VAL A 60 38.63 9.21 -0.14
N THR A 61 39.08 7.99 -0.43
CA THR A 61 39.72 7.68 -1.71
C THR A 61 38.69 7.39 -2.80
N TYR A 62 37.61 6.66 -2.49
CA TYR A 62 36.69 6.19 -3.52
C TYR A 62 35.29 6.81 -3.43
N VAL A 63 34.72 6.94 -2.23
CA VAL A 63 33.35 7.46 -2.08
C VAL A 63 33.31 8.97 -2.38
N GLN A 64 34.16 9.77 -1.72
CA GLN A 64 34.19 11.23 -1.90
C GLN A 64 34.63 11.65 -3.30
N ASN A 65 35.51 10.86 -3.94
CA ASN A 65 35.97 11.12 -5.31
C ASN A 65 35.03 10.54 -6.37
N GLN A 66 33.95 9.87 -5.97
CA GLN A 66 33.00 9.18 -6.87
C GLN A 66 33.71 8.17 -7.81
N ASP A 67 34.80 7.57 -7.35
CA ASP A 67 35.63 6.65 -8.13
C ASP A 67 35.09 5.22 -8.02
N HIS A 68 33.97 4.97 -8.71
CA HIS A 68 33.28 3.68 -8.66
C HIS A 68 34.13 2.51 -9.17
N GLU A 69 34.99 2.74 -10.16
CA GLU A 69 35.88 1.70 -10.70
C GLU A 69 36.98 1.32 -9.72
N GLY A 70 37.64 2.31 -9.10
CA GLY A 70 38.63 2.03 -8.05
C GLY A 70 38.01 1.43 -6.79
N ALA A 71 36.80 1.86 -6.40
CA ALA A 71 36.05 1.24 -5.30
C ALA A 71 35.87 -0.27 -5.55
N ALA A 72 35.47 -0.65 -6.76
CA ALA A 72 35.26 -2.05 -7.14
C ALA A 72 36.58 -2.84 -7.12
N GLN A 73 37.68 -2.28 -7.61
CA GLN A 73 39.00 -2.93 -7.56
C GLN A 73 39.50 -3.10 -6.12
N TRP A 74 39.35 -2.07 -5.29
CA TRP A 74 39.73 -2.12 -3.89
C TRP A 74 38.93 -3.17 -3.11
N LEU A 75 37.62 -3.26 -3.36
CA LEU A 75 36.77 -4.30 -2.79
C LEU A 75 37.20 -5.70 -3.25
N GLN A 76 37.54 -5.88 -4.52
CA GLN A 76 38.02 -7.19 -5.01
C GLN A 76 39.33 -7.63 -4.35
N GLN A 77 40.21 -6.67 -4.03
CA GLN A 77 41.52 -6.95 -3.44
C GLN A 77 41.45 -7.19 -1.93
N ASN A 78 40.65 -6.42 -1.21
CA ASN A 78 40.54 -6.50 0.26
C ASN A 78 39.42 -7.44 0.72
N PHE A 79 38.33 -7.53 -0.06
CA PHE A 79 37.13 -8.32 0.22
C PHE A 79 36.82 -9.24 -0.97
N PRO A 80 37.65 -10.26 -1.27
CA PRO A 80 37.43 -11.15 -2.41
C PRO A 80 36.08 -11.89 -2.35
N ASN A 81 35.49 -12.02 -1.16
CA ASN A 81 34.17 -12.62 -0.95
C ASN A 81 33.01 -11.61 -1.13
N TYR A 82 33.28 -10.34 -1.40
CA TYR A 82 32.27 -9.29 -1.57
C TYR A 82 31.17 -9.66 -2.58
N PRO A 83 31.47 -10.18 -3.79
CA PRO A 83 30.43 -10.54 -4.75
C PRO A 83 29.52 -11.67 -4.25
N GLN A 84 30.10 -12.67 -3.58
CA GLN A 84 29.34 -13.76 -2.97
C GLN A 84 28.41 -13.21 -1.89
N LYS A 85 28.92 -12.30 -1.06
CA LYS A 85 28.14 -11.68 0.00
C LYS A 85 26.98 -10.85 -0.53
N VAL A 86 27.18 -10.07 -1.60
CA VAL A 86 26.10 -9.34 -2.28
C VAL A 86 25.02 -10.31 -2.78
N ALA A 87 25.43 -11.43 -3.38
CA ALA A 87 24.50 -12.46 -3.85
C ALA A 87 23.73 -13.10 -2.68
N GLU A 88 24.39 -13.43 -1.57
CA GLU A 88 23.75 -13.96 -0.36
C GLU A 88 22.72 -12.98 0.23
N GLU A 89 23.07 -11.70 0.37
CA GLU A 89 22.15 -10.69 0.90
C GLU A 89 20.97 -10.43 -0.05
N ALA A 90 21.19 -10.49 -1.36
CA ALA A 90 20.13 -10.44 -2.37
C ALA A 90 19.18 -11.65 -2.29
N GLN A 91 19.71 -12.87 -2.08
CA GLN A 91 18.88 -14.06 -1.86
C GLN A 91 18.07 -13.95 -0.57
N LYS A 92 18.67 -13.48 0.53
CA LYS A 92 17.93 -13.27 1.79
C LYS A 92 16.80 -12.26 1.62
N LEU A 93 17.08 -11.12 0.97
CA LEU A 93 16.04 -10.12 0.64
C LEU A 93 14.90 -10.75 -0.16
N LYS A 94 15.22 -11.58 -1.14
CA LYS A 94 14.23 -12.31 -1.93
C LYS A 94 13.36 -13.21 -1.06
N GLU A 95 13.97 -13.98 -0.17
CA GLU A 95 13.27 -14.88 0.76
C GLU A 95 12.40 -14.12 1.77
N GLU A 96 12.84 -12.94 2.22
CA GLU A 96 12.07 -12.06 3.10
C GLU A 96 10.90 -11.37 2.39
N LEU A 97 11.09 -10.96 1.14
CA LEU A 97 10.07 -10.23 0.37
C LEU A 97 8.99 -11.16 -0.20
N ARG A 98 9.33 -12.41 -0.53
CA ARG A 98 8.36 -13.38 -1.08
C ARG A 98 7.09 -13.55 -0.23
N PRO A 99 7.15 -13.79 1.10
CA PRO A 99 5.94 -13.85 1.92
C PRO A 99 5.23 -12.48 2.06
N GLN A 100 5.96 -11.38 1.92
CA GLN A 100 5.42 -10.02 2.02
C GLN A 100 4.79 -9.52 0.71
N ALA A 101 5.01 -10.20 -0.41
CA ALA A 101 4.53 -9.79 -1.74
C ALA A 101 3.00 -9.56 -1.80
N GLY A 102 2.22 -10.35 -1.07
CA GLY A 102 0.78 -10.12 -0.91
C GLY A 102 0.48 -8.77 -0.27
N THR A 103 1.11 -8.50 0.87
CA THR A 103 0.98 -7.25 1.62
C THR A 103 1.48 -6.05 0.82
N ILE A 104 2.63 -6.16 0.14
CA ILE A 104 3.20 -5.07 -0.68
C ILE A 104 2.22 -4.66 -1.78
N ARG A 105 1.59 -5.63 -2.48
CA ARG A 105 0.57 -5.34 -3.50
C ARG A 105 -0.64 -4.62 -2.90
N GLU A 106 -1.05 -5.00 -1.70
CA GLU A 106 -2.16 -4.34 -1.03
C GLU A 106 -1.81 -2.91 -0.59
N ILE A 107 -0.59 -2.69 -0.08
CA ILE A 107 -0.08 -1.36 0.28
C ILE A 107 -0.03 -0.46 -0.95
N ILE A 108 0.53 -0.94 -2.06
CA ILE A 108 0.58 -0.20 -3.33
C ILE A 108 -0.83 0.17 -3.79
N ARG A 109 -1.78 -0.79 -3.73
CA ARG A 109 -3.19 -0.53 -4.08
C ARG A 109 -3.82 0.53 -3.17
N GLN A 110 -3.57 0.48 -1.85
CA GLN A 110 -4.07 1.49 -0.92
C GLN A 110 -3.47 2.87 -1.22
N GLN A 111 -2.15 2.94 -1.43
CA GLN A 111 -1.47 4.20 -1.71
C GLN A 111 -2.00 4.86 -2.99
N GLN A 112 -2.31 4.08 -4.02
CA GLN A 112 -2.95 4.58 -5.24
C GLN A 112 -4.38 5.11 -4.99
N GLN A 113 -5.17 4.43 -4.15
CA GLN A 113 -6.51 4.89 -3.78
C GLN A 113 -6.47 6.19 -2.97
N GLU A 114 -5.52 6.32 -2.04
CA GLU A 114 -5.34 7.51 -1.22
C GLU A 114 -4.89 8.71 -2.06
N GLN A 115 -3.95 8.54 -3.00
CA GLN A 115 -3.57 9.61 -3.94
C GLN A 115 -4.78 10.10 -4.75
N GLN A 116 -5.62 9.18 -5.23
CA GLN A 116 -6.79 9.53 -6.04
C GLN A 116 -7.87 10.26 -5.22
N GLN A 117 -8.04 9.90 -3.94
CA GLN A 117 -8.97 10.58 -3.04
C GLN A 117 -8.48 11.98 -2.64
N GLN A 118 -7.17 12.15 -2.46
CA GLN A 118 -6.57 13.46 -2.15
C GLN A 118 -6.71 14.45 -3.32
N GLN A 119 -6.59 13.96 -4.56
CA GLN A 119 -6.77 14.79 -5.75
C GLN A 119 -8.23 15.25 -5.91
N GLN A 120 -9.22 14.39 -5.65
CA GLN A 120 -10.64 14.78 -5.71
C GLN A 120 -11.03 15.82 -4.64
N GLN A 121 -10.44 15.79 -3.44
CA GLN A 121 -10.71 16.80 -2.41
C GLN A 121 -10.13 18.18 -2.74
N GLN A 122 -9.00 18.26 -3.46
CA GLN A 122 -8.44 19.54 -3.91
C GLN A 122 -9.26 20.17 -5.05
N GLU A 123 -9.87 19.35 -5.91
CA GLU A 123 -10.72 19.83 -7.00
C GLU A 123 -12.10 20.29 -6.49
N ALA A 124 -12.69 19.59 -5.51
CA ALA A 124 -13.98 19.95 -4.93
C ALA A 124 -13.97 21.28 -4.15
N GLN A 125 -12.80 21.72 -3.63
CA GLN A 125 -12.65 23.00 -2.94
C GLN A 125 -12.50 24.21 -3.88
N GLN A 126 -12.26 23.98 -5.18
CA GLN A 126 -12.13 25.03 -6.19
C GLN A 126 -13.40 25.25 -7.01
N GLN A 127 -14.43 24.41 -6.82
CA GLN A 127 -15.73 24.63 -7.44
C GLN A 127 -16.59 25.56 -6.55
N PRO A 128 -17.22 26.61 -7.12
CA PRO A 128 -18.19 27.39 -6.37
C PRO A 128 -19.33 26.46 -5.92
N PRO A 129 -19.80 26.57 -4.68
CA PRO A 129 -20.88 25.72 -4.18
C PRO A 129 -22.08 25.83 -5.13
N PRO A 130 -22.74 24.71 -5.49
CA PRO A 130 -23.94 24.76 -6.30
C PRO A 130 -24.95 25.64 -5.57
N GLN A 131 -25.33 26.77 -6.19
CA GLN A 131 -26.31 27.67 -5.60
C GLN A 131 -27.61 26.88 -5.38
N PRO A 132 -28.20 26.89 -4.17
CA PRO A 132 -29.50 26.30 -3.95
C PRO A 132 -30.52 27.06 -4.81
N GLN A 133 -31.01 26.42 -5.86
CA GLN A 133 -32.22 26.87 -6.55
C GLN A 133 -33.33 26.83 -5.51
N GLN A 134 -33.75 28.00 -5.03
CA GLN A 134 -34.90 28.12 -4.15
C GLN A 134 -36.11 27.61 -4.94
N GLN A 135 -36.52 26.36 -4.65
CA GLN A 135 -37.82 25.86 -5.03
C GLN A 135 -38.85 26.73 -4.30
N GLU A 136 -39.49 27.59 -5.06
CA GLU A 136 -40.64 28.38 -4.67
C GLU A 136 -41.75 27.40 -4.27
N TYR A 137 -41.95 27.22 -2.96
CA TYR A 137 -43.01 26.39 -2.42
C TYR A 137 -44.36 27.04 -2.73
N GLN A 138 -44.94 26.67 -3.88
CA GLN A 138 -46.35 26.89 -4.15
C GLN A 138 -47.16 25.97 -3.24
N GLN A 139 -47.68 26.56 -2.17
CA GLN A 139 -48.59 25.92 -1.24
C GLN A 139 -49.84 25.44 -1.99
N GLN A 140 -49.97 24.13 -2.19
CA GLN A 140 -51.23 23.51 -2.57
C GLN A 140 -52.10 23.30 -1.33
N PRO A 141 -53.39 23.65 -1.36
CA PRO A 141 -54.31 23.41 -0.24
C PRO A 141 -54.61 21.92 -0.05
N PRO A 142 -54.95 21.48 1.17
CA PRO A 142 -55.14 20.07 1.49
C PRO A 142 -56.41 19.51 0.84
N GLN A 143 -56.28 18.48 0.02
CA GLN A 143 -57.41 17.65 -0.38
C GLN A 143 -57.57 16.48 0.59
N GLN A 144 -58.65 16.52 1.36
CA GLN A 144 -59.25 15.35 2.01
C GLN A 144 -59.85 14.41 0.94
N GLU A 145 -60.01 13.14 1.35
CA GLU A 145 -60.80 12.06 0.72
C GLU A 145 -60.18 11.32 -0.48
N ALA A 146 -59.69 10.11 -0.24
CA ALA A 146 -60.49 8.88 -0.36
C ALA A 146 -59.59 7.65 -0.16
N GLN A 147 -59.92 6.79 0.81
CA GLN A 147 -59.35 5.45 0.93
C GLN A 147 -59.90 4.54 -0.18
N PRO A 148 -59.06 3.86 -0.95
CA PRO A 148 -59.45 2.65 -1.65
C PRO A 148 -59.11 1.44 -0.76
N GLN A 149 -60.15 0.70 -0.36
CA GLN A 149 -60.04 -0.64 0.20
C GLN A 149 -59.30 -1.56 -0.79
N GLN A 150 -58.20 -2.19 -0.36
CA GLN A 150 -57.56 -3.25 -1.15
C GLN A 150 -58.21 -4.61 -0.84
N PRO A 151 -58.48 -5.46 -1.85
CA PRO A 151 -59.07 -6.78 -1.68
C PRO A 151 -58.06 -7.82 -1.16
N PRO A 152 -58.52 -8.91 -0.54
CA PRO A 152 -57.66 -9.97 -0.02
C PRO A 152 -57.31 -10.98 -1.11
N GLY A 153 -56.02 -11.33 -1.20
CA GLY A 153 -55.58 -12.58 -1.81
C GLY A 153 -54.54 -12.40 -2.91
N GLU A 154 -53.29 -12.75 -2.58
CA GLU A 154 -52.51 -13.74 -3.33
C GLU A 154 -51.27 -14.08 -2.49
N GLN A 155 -51.34 -15.25 -1.83
CA GLN A 155 -50.23 -15.85 -1.11
C GLN A 155 -49.28 -16.46 -2.13
N GLN A 156 -48.12 -15.84 -2.33
CA GLN A 156 -47.01 -16.46 -3.03
C GLN A 156 -46.18 -17.27 -2.01
N PRO A 157 -45.84 -18.54 -2.25
CA PRO A 157 -45.07 -19.34 -1.31
C PRO A 157 -43.60 -18.91 -1.29
N GLN A 158 -43.12 -18.45 -0.12
CA GLN A 158 -41.69 -18.32 0.15
C GLN A 158 -41.07 -19.70 0.43
N PRO A 159 -39.82 -19.97 -0.01
CA PRO A 159 -39.09 -21.15 0.40
C PRO A 159 -38.66 -21.03 1.87
N GLN A 160 -39.04 -22.03 2.68
CA GLN A 160 -38.63 -22.20 4.07
C GLN A 160 -37.10 -22.25 4.19
N GLN A 161 -36.51 -21.24 4.84
CA GLN A 161 -35.22 -21.39 5.52
C GLN A 161 -35.50 -21.91 6.93
N GLN A 162 -34.87 -23.03 7.25
CA GLN A 162 -35.00 -23.72 8.52
C GLN A 162 -34.44 -22.87 9.67
N GLU A 163 -35.25 -22.72 10.70
CA GLU A 163 -34.91 -22.28 12.05
C GLU A 163 -33.77 -23.12 12.66
N ALA A 164 -32.82 -22.45 13.30
CA ALA A 164 -32.37 -22.81 14.64
C ALA A 164 -31.62 -21.62 15.29
N GLY A 165 -32.30 -20.92 16.21
CA GLY A 165 -31.64 -20.21 17.31
C GLY A 165 -31.70 -18.68 17.31
N GLN A 166 -32.87 -18.10 17.57
CA GLN A 166 -32.97 -16.85 18.33
C GLN A 166 -34.02 -17.00 19.43
N PRO A 167 -33.82 -16.32 20.56
CA PRO A 167 -34.77 -15.25 20.86
C PRO A 167 -34.07 -13.90 21.10
N GLN A 168 -34.38 -12.92 20.25
CA GLN A 168 -34.49 -11.50 20.62
C GLN A 168 -36.00 -11.15 20.71
N PRO A 169 -36.48 -9.98 21.21
CA PRO A 169 -35.86 -8.80 21.85
C PRO A 169 -36.67 -8.36 23.14
N PRO A 170 -36.56 -7.13 23.69
CA PRO A 170 -37.09 -5.90 23.06
C PRO A 170 -36.10 -4.70 23.03
N PRO A 171 -36.40 -3.67 22.23
CA PRO A 171 -35.62 -2.44 22.15
C PRO A 171 -35.90 -1.53 23.35
N ASP A 172 -34.86 -1.07 24.05
CA ASP A 172 -35.00 -0.07 25.10
C ASP A 172 -34.49 1.30 24.62
N SER A 173 -35.43 2.24 24.61
CA SER A 173 -35.30 3.64 24.24
C SER A 173 -34.48 4.40 25.28
N HIS A 174 -33.26 4.84 24.95
CA HIS A 174 -32.54 5.81 25.76
C HIS A 174 -32.00 6.95 24.91
N GLN A 175 -32.86 7.95 24.77
CA GLN A 175 -32.57 9.33 24.40
C GLN A 175 -31.70 9.99 25.49
N PRO A 176 -30.59 10.69 25.15
CA PRO A 176 -29.83 11.45 26.15
C PRO A 176 -30.58 12.73 26.56
N PRO A 177 -30.54 13.13 27.85
CA PRO A 177 -31.18 14.36 28.30
C PRO A 177 -30.44 15.60 27.80
N GLN A 178 -31.19 16.57 27.28
CA GLN A 178 -30.66 17.90 26.97
C GLN A 178 -30.39 18.68 28.27
N PRO A 179 -29.32 19.49 28.35
CA PRO A 179 -29.07 20.35 29.50
C PRO A 179 -30.04 21.55 29.52
N PRO A 180 -30.50 22.01 30.70
CA PRO A 180 -31.29 23.22 30.81
C PRO A 180 -30.43 24.46 30.52
N GLN A 181 -30.96 25.34 29.66
CA GLN A 181 -30.44 26.69 29.48
C GLN A 181 -30.64 27.49 30.77
N GLN A 182 -29.55 28.00 31.33
CA GLN A 182 -29.49 29.10 32.30
C GLN A 182 -28.35 30.02 31.88
#